data_AF-A0AAE9JSH0-F1
#
_entry.id   AF-A0AAE9JSH0-F1
#
_cell.length_a   1.000
_cell.length_b   1.000
_cell.length_c   1.000
_cell.angle_alpha   90.00
_cell.angle_beta   90.00
_cell.angle_gamma   90.00
#
_symmetry.space_group_name_H-M   'P 1'
#
loop_
_entity.id
_entity.type
_entity.pdbx_description
1 polymer ?
#
loop_
_entity_poly.entity_id
_entity_poly.type
_entity_poly.pdbx_seq_one_letter_code
_entity_poly.pdbx_strand_id
1 'polypeptide(L)' 'MDSDDYTNVLNFFQVTHPRLAMLNVCLQEAFQFHVAGRPSQTSIRCLCKRDGCNLPKEFTTFLDFNKLPMPETSF' A
#
# COMPACT_ATOMS: atom_id res chain seq x y z
N MET A 1 -14.84 6.59 10.83
CA MET A 1 -13.67 5.70 10.71
C MET A 1 -12.52 6.48 11.30
N ASP A 2 -12.18 6.22 12.56
CA ASP A 2 -10.87 6.61 13.06
C ASP A 2 -9.86 5.94 12.13
N SER A 3 -9.22 6.76 11.31
CA SER A 3 -8.38 6.33 10.19
C SER A 3 -7.27 5.43 10.74
N ASP A 4 -7.19 4.20 10.27
CA ASP A 4 -6.16 3.23 10.63
C ASP A 4 -4.79 3.91 10.76
N ASP A 5 -4.08 3.69 11.88
CA ASP A 5 -2.75 4.26 12.09
C ASP A 5 -1.73 3.53 11.21
N TYR A 6 -1.42 4.14 10.07
CA TYR A 6 -0.44 3.64 9.12
C TYR A 6 0.98 4.13 9.39
N THR A 7 1.28 4.80 10.52
CA THR A 7 2.60 5.38 10.79
C THR A 7 3.73 4.35 10.61
N ASN A 8 3.57 3.16 11.16
CA ASN A 8 4.55 2.08 11.03
C ASN A 8 4.71 1.60 9.59
N VAL A 9 3.62 1.56 8.83
CA VAL A 9 3.65 1.16 7.42
C VAL A 9 4.34 2.23 6.58
N LEU A 10 4.06 3.50 6.86
CA LEU A 10 4.66 4.63 6.16
C LEU A 10 6.17 4.78 6.45
N ASN A 11 6.62 4.36 7.63
CA ASN A 11 8.05 4.34 7.98
C ASN A 11 8.87 3.43 7.06
N PHE A 12 8.28 2.38 6.46
CA PHE A 12 9.00 1.57 5.47
C PHE A 12 9.44 2.39 4.25
N PHE A 13 8.69 3.43 3.87
CA PHE A 13 9.07 4.31 2.75
C PHE A 13 10.11 5.38 3.12
N GLN A 14 10.52 5.47 4.39
CA GLN A 14 11.58 6.37 4.84
C GLN A 14 12.97 5.74 4.76
N VAL A 15 13.06 4.43 4.49
CA VAL A 15 14.35 3.76 4.31
C VAL A 15 14.99 4.22 2.99
N THR A 16 15.90 5.18 3.10
CA THR A 16 16.67 5.71 1.97
C THR A 16 17.99 4.95 1.87
N HIS A 17 18.10 4.05 0.90
CA HIS A 17 19.37 3.44 0.51
C HIS A 17 19.70 3.84 -0.93
N PRO A 18 20.96 4.15 -1.28
CA PRO A 18 21.33 4.62 -2.62
C PRO A 18 20.96 3.69 -3.78
N ARG A 19 20.60 2.43 -3.50
CA ARG A 19 20.26 1.40 -4.49
C ARG A 19 18.98 0.63 -4.16
N LEU A 20 18.28 1.02 -3.09
CA LEU A 20 17.10 0.31 -2.61
C LEU A 20 16.04 1.34 -2.24
N ALA A 21 14.85 1.18 -2.81
CA ALA A 21 13.67 1.93 -2.45
C ALA A 21 12.49 0.98 -2.26
N MET A 22 11.74 1.20 -1.18
CA MET A 22 10.44 0.56 -1.00
C MET A 22 9.42 1.26 -1.90
N LEU A 23 8.88 0.53 -2.88
CA LEU A 23 7.94 1.09 -3.87
C LEU A 23 6.49 1.01 -3.38
N ASN A 24 6.09 -0.15 -2.87
CA ASN A 24 4.74 -0.40 -2.39
C ASN A 24 4.76 -1.25 -1.11
N VAL A 25 3.76 -1.07 -0.26
CA VAL A 25 3.45 -1.98 0.85
C VAL A 25 1.99 -2.39 0.71
N CYS A 26 1.71 -3.70 0.70
CA CYS A 26 0.36 -4.23 0.60
C CYS A 26 -0.05 -4.92 1.90
N LEU A 27 -1.24 -4.59 2.38
CA LEU A 27 -1.87 -5.11 3.57
C LEU A 27 -2.99 -6.05 3.14
N GLN A 28 -2.91 -7.31 3.55
CA GLN A 28 -4.01 -8.24 3.41
C GLN A 28 -4.82 -8.22 4.70
N GLU A 29 -6.00 -7.64 4.63
CA GLU A 29 -6.89 -7.45 5.76
C GLU A 29 -7.98 -8.53 5.71
N ALA A 30 -8.22 -9.18 6.85
CA ALA A 30 -9.35 -10.07 7.03
C ALA A 30 -10.31 -9.43 8.02
N PHE A 31 -11.54 -9.19 7.60
CA PHE A 31 -12.56 -8.56 8.42
C PHE A 31 -13.83 -9.40 8.44
N GLN A 32 -14.38 -9.55 9.63
CA GLN A 32 -15.66 -10.20 9.86
C GLN A 32 -16.67 -9.14 10.29
N PHE A 33 -17.35 -8.56 9.31
CA PHE A 33 -18.46 -7.66 9.58
C PHE A 33 -19.72 -8.52 9.82
N HIS A 34 -20.10 -8.65 11.10
CA HIS A 34 -21.31 -9.31 11.63
C HIS A 34 -21.32 -10.85 11.75
N VAL A 35 -21.71 -11.30 12.96
CA VAL A 35 -22.27 -12.58 13.45
C VAL A 35 -21.57 -13.91 13.06
N ALA A 36 -21.55 -14.85 14.01
CA ALA A 36 -21.10 -16.23 13.81
C ALA A 36 -21.82 -16.91 12.62
N GLY A 37 -21.06 -17.57 11.75
CA GLY A 37 -21.59 -18.33 10.61
C GLY A 37 -21.50 -17.63 9.24
N ARG A 38 -21.05 -16.37 9.17
CA ARG A 38 -20.67 -15.74 7.89
C ARG A 38 -19.16 -15.84 7.66
N PRO A 39 -18.71 -16.12 6.41
CA PRO A 39 -17.30 -16.18 6.11
C PRO A 39 -16.66 -14.80 6.30
N SER A 40 -15.47 -14.78 6.88
CA SER A 40 -14.63 -13.58 6.93
C SER A 40 -14.36 -13.10 5.50
N GLN A 41 -14.48 -11.80 5.29
CA GLN A 41 -14.10 -11.19 4.03
C GLN A 41 -12.63 -10.83 4.08
N THR A 42 -11.94 -11.01 2.97
CA THR A 42 -10.56 -10.58 2.80
C THR A 42 -10.49 -9.44 1.81
N SER A 43 -9.61 -8.48 2.04
CA SER A 43 -9.24 -7.48 1.06
C SER A 43 -7.74 -7.26 1.05
N ILE A 44 -7.24 -6.75 -0.06
CA ILE A 44 -5.86 -6.29 -0.18
C ILE A 44 -5.90 -4.79 -0.42
N ARG A 45 -5.20 -4.04 0.42
CA ARG A 45 -4.97 -2.60 0.28
C ARG A 45 -3.49 -2.36 0.08
N CYS A 46 -3.11 -1.68 -0.98
CA CYS A 46 -1.71 -1.29 -1.18
C CYS A 46 -1.52 0.21 -0.99
N LEU A 47 -0.36 0.56 -0.45
CA LEU A 47 0.13 1.90 -0.21
C LEU A 47 1.41 2.09 -1.02
N CYS A 48 1.66 3.31 -1.46
CA CYS A 48 2.83 3.67 -2.27
C CYS A 48 3.20 5.14 -2.04
N LYS A 49 4.49 5.46 -2.16
CA LYS A 49 5.04 6.81 -1.98
C LYS A 49 5.18 7.52 -3.33
N ARG A 50 4.06 7.73 -4.03
CA ARG A 50 4.05 8.44 -5.32
C ARG A 50 2.74 9.16 -5.54
N ASP A 51 2.80 10.38 -6.09
CA ASP A 51 1.59 11.12 -6.43
C ASP A 51 0.74 10.36 -7.45
N GLY A 52 -0.58 10.29 -7.20
CA GLY A 52 -1.53 9.59 -8.05
C GLY A 52 -1.44 8.05 -8.02
N CYS A 53 -0.60 7.48 -7.16
CA CYS A 53 -0.40 6.03 -7.11
C CYS A 53 -1.60 5.31 -6.47
N ASN A 54 -2.24 5.90 -5.45
CA ASN A 54 -3.44 5.38 -4.78
C ASN A 54 -4.77 5.78 -5.45
N LEU A 55 -4.72 6.26 -6.70
CA LEU A 55 -5.95 6.50 -7.47
C LEU A 55 -6.67 5.17 -7.74
N PRO A 56 -8.03 5.12 -7.70
CA PRO A 56 -8.78 3.91 -8.00
C PRO A 56 -8.40 3.34 -9.37
N LYS A 57 -7.88 2.12 -9.38
CA LYS A 57 -7.51 1.36 -10.59
C LYS A 57 -7.45 -0.13 -10.26
N GLU A 58 -7.47 -0.96 -11.30
CA GLU A 58 -7.30 -2.41 -11.15
C GLU A 58 -5.97 -2.75 -10.48
N PHE A 59 -5.97 -3.81 -9.68
CA PHE A 59 -4.80 -4.19 -8.86
C PHE A 59 -3.53 -4.43 -9.70
N THR A 60 -3.67 -5.12 -10.84
CA THR A 60 -2.55 -5.36 -11.75
C THR A 60 -2.01 -4.05 -12.34
N THR A 61 -2.90 -3.14 -12.74
CA THR A 61 -2.54 -1.80 -13.22
C THR A 61 -1.82 -0.97 -12.15
N PHE A 62 -2.23 -1.09 -10.88
CA PHE A 62 -1.53 -0.49 -9.75
C PHE A 62 -0.10 -1.03 -9.61
N LEU A 63 0.06 -2.36 -9.65
CA LEU A 63 1.38 -2.97 -9.54
C LEU A 63 2.28 -2.56 -10.70
N ASP A 64 1.75 -2.55 -11.93
CA ASP A 64 2.52 -2.17 -13.12
C ASP A 64 2.95 -0.70 -13.11
N PHE A 65 2.06 0.22 -12.72
CA PHE A 65 2.39 1.65 -12.61
C PHE A 65 3.53 1.91 -11.62
N ASN A 66 3.58 1.16 -10.52
CA ASN A 66 4.58 1.32 -9.47
C ASN A 66 5.88 0.53 -9.71
N LYS A 67 6.00 -0.23 -10.82
CA LYS A 67 7.30 -0.82 -11.25
C LYS A 67 8.23 0.23 -11.87
N LEU A 68 7.68 1.38 -12.27
CA LEU A 68 8.47 2.44 -12.87
C LEU A 68 9.50 2.99 -11.87
N PRO A 69 10.72 3.34 -12.31
CA PRO A 69 11.71 3.95 -11.45
C PRO A 69 11.12 5.14 -10.71
N MET A 70 11.38 5.24 -9.41
CA MET A 70 11.06 6.48 -8.69
C MET A 70 11.92 7.60 -9.31
N PRO A 71 11.36 8.81 -9.52
CA PRO A 71 12.18 9.95 -9.88
C PRO A 71 13.27 10.09 -8.84
N GLU A 72 14.53 10.24 -9.27
CA GLU A 72 15.61 10.68 -8.39
C GLU A 72 15.30 12.10 -7.93
N THR A 73 14.45 12.20 -6.91
CA THR A 73 14.34 13.41 -6.14
C THR A 73 15.56 13.40 -5.24
N SER A 74 16.49 14.31 -5.54
CA SER A 74 17.60 14.63 -4.65
C SER A 74 17.05 14.75 -3.23
N PHE A 75 17.38 13.79 -2.38
CA PHE A 75 17.11 13.84 -0.94
C PHE A 75 17.90 14.98 -0.30
#